data_AF-A0A8T0N0A5-F1
#
_entry.id   AF-A0A8T0N0A5-F1
#
_cell.length_a   1.000
_cell.length_b   1.000
_cell.length_c   1.000
_cell.angle_alpha   90.00
_cell.angle_beta   90.00
_cell.angle_gamma   90.00
#
_symmetry.space_group_name_H-M   'P 1'
#
loop_
_entity.id
_entity.type
_entity.pdbx_description
1 polymer ?
#
loop_
_entity_poly.entity_id
_entity_poly.type
_entity_poly.pdbx_seq_one_letter_code
_entity_poly.pdbx_strand_id
1 'polypeptide(L)'
;MLGLRGLVAAPAPAAAAPPRGRCSAAAPAGILSGFSGLESTPGPDLPRLEFLEKWNAENQKKYAEFDNRFKNSQVLKDLLEKSKKNKEKNERLIQDKYCLRGAEWGVGDCSTEGMSEQEREDFISELKKKTGAE
;
A
#
# COMPACT_ATOMS: atom_id res chain seq x y z
N MET A 1 -28.72 28.98 24.27
CA MET A 1 -28.77 30.45 24.34
C MET A 1 -27.51 31.00 23.69
N LEU A 2 -27.69 31.77 22.60
CA LEU A 2 -26.71 32.50 21.76
C LEU A 2 -25.62 31.65 21.04
N GLY A 3 -25.36 31.75 19.74
CA GLY A 3 -25.87 32.66 18.71
C GLY A 3 -24.76 32.96 17.68
N LEU A 4 -24.97 32.49 16.45
CA LEU A 4 -24.63 33.12 15.14
C LEU A 4 -23.25 33.79 14.95
N ARG A 5 -22.51 33.41 13.89
CA ARG A 5 -22.60 33.95 12.50
C ARG A 5 -21.26 33.81 11.76
N GLY A 6 -21.29 33.17 10.58
CA GLY A 6 -20.25 33.29 9.57
C GLY A 6 -20.34 34.63 8.81
N LEU A 7 -19.25 35.00 8.12
CA LEU A 7 -19.25 36.07 7.13
C LEU A 7 -18.25 35.75 6.02
N VAL A 8 -18.83 35.51 4.84
CA VAL A 8 -18.23 35.56 3.50
C VAL A 8 -18.11 37.04 3.11
N ALA A 9 -17.05 37.43 2.40
CA ALA A 9 -17.02 38.70 1.68
C ALA A 9 -16.20 38.60 0.37
N ALA A 10 -16.85 38.98 -0.72
CA ALA A 10 -16.36 39.36 -2.06
C ALA A 10 -17.21 40.57 -2.51
N PRO A 11 -16.97 41.26 -3.66
CA PRO A 11 -15.76 41.82 -4.29
C PRO A 11 -15.87 43.34 -4.72
N ALA A 12 -14.72 44.00 -5.03
CA ALA A 12 -14.45 45.16 -5.95
C ALA A 12 -15.23 46.53 -5.79
N PRO A 13 -14.84 47.74 -6.36
CA PRO A 13 -14.04 48.01 -7.59
C PRO A 13 -13.09 49.27 -7.69
N ALA A 14 -12.18 49.20 -8.68
CA ALA A 14 -11.63 50.15 -9.70
C ALA A 14 -11.30 51.65 -9.46
N ALA A 15 -10.07 52.06 -9.91
CA ALA A 15 -9.70 53.19 -10.82
C ALA A 15 -8.21 53.57 -10.61
N ALA A 16 -7.31 53.95 -11.54
CA ALA A 16 -7.20 54.09 -13.00
C ALA A 16 -5.68 54.23 -13.33
N ALA A 17 -5.23 53.81 -14.53
CA ALA A 17 -3.84 53.98 -15.03
C ALA A 17 -3.80 55.07 -16.13
N PRO A 18 -2.65 55.74 -16.43
CA PRO A 18 -1.71 55.29 -17.49
C PRO A 18 -0.23 55.83 -17.34
N PRO A 19 0.69 55.81 -18.35
CA PRO A 19 1.22 54.70 -19.16
C PRO A 19 2.78 54.59 -19.20
N ARG A 20 3.24 53.36 -19.48
CA ARG A 20 4.41 52.88 -20.27
C ARG A 20 5.76 53.65 -20.28
N GLY A 21 6.78 52.97 -19.73
CA GLY A 21 8.19 53.02 -20.19
C GLY A 21 8.67 51.61 -20.58
N ARG A 22 9.37 51.51 -21.72
CA ARG A 22 9.69 50.33 -22.54
C ARG A 22 10.38 49.14 -21.86
N CYS A 23 10.09 47.95 -22.40
CA CYS A 23 10.84 46.71 -22.24
C CYS A 23 12.32 46.85 -22.64
N SER A 24 13.20 46.25 -21.83
CA SER A 24 14.39 45.55 -22.31
C SER A 24 14.44 44.18 -21.62
N ALA A 25 14.89 43.20 -22.38
CA ALA A 25 14.68 41.77 -22.19
C ALA A 25 15.33 41.16 -20.95
N ALA A 26 14.85 39.95 -20.64
CA ALA A 26 15.28 39.07 -19.57
C ALA A 26 16.80 38.81 -19.51
N ALA A 27 17.30 38.65 -18.28
CA ALA A 27 18.13 37.51 -17.89
C ALA A 27 18.12 37.40 -16.36
N PRO A 28 17.49 36.36 -15.77
CA PRO A 28 17.64 36.05 -14.36
C PRO A 28 19.02 35.41 -14.13
N ALA A 29 20.09 36.21 -14.18
CA ALA A 29 21.38 35.80 -13.68
C ALA A 29 21.53 36.38 -12.27
N GLY A 30 20.88 35.74 -11.30
CA GLY A 30 21.28 35.88 -9.91
C GLY A 30 22.78 35.58 -9.81
N ILE A 31 23.46 36.19 -8.84
CA ILE A 31 24.92 36.21 -8.59
C ILE A 31 25.54 34.78 -8.45
N LEU A 32 24.75 33.72 -8.66
CA LEU A 32 25.10 32.31 -8.57
C LEU A 32 24.90 31.53 -9.89
N SER A 33 24.42 32.14 -10.99
CA SER A 33 24.15 31.45 -12.26
C SER A 33 25.41 31.02 -13.06
N GLY A 34 26.59 31.22 -12.49
CA GLY A 34 27.88 30.77 -13.05
C GLY A 34 28.64 29.80 -12.15
N PHE A 35 28.07 29.39 -11.01
CA PHE A 35 28.63 28.25 -10.29
C PHE A 35 28.22 27.01 -11.07
N SER A 36 29.10 26.54 -11.96
CA SER A 36 29.17 25.11 -12.26
C SER A 36 29.16 24.46 -10.89
N GLY A 37 28.04 23.83 -10.51
CA GLY A 37 27.95 23.11 -9.26
C GLY A 37 29.11 22.12 -9.17
N LEU A 38 29.21 21.38 -8.08
CA LEU A 38 29.85 20.08 -8.16
C LEU A 38 29.00 19.20 -9.10
N GLU A 39 28.93 19.53 -10.40
CA GLU A 39 28.71 18.56 -11.44
C GLU A 39 29.75 17.51 -11.16
N SER A 40 29.26 16.37 -10.69
CA SER A 40 30.06 15.23 -10.27
C SER A 40 30.89 14.82 -11.47
N THR A 41 32.08 15.42 -11.60
CA THR A 41 33.09 14.96 -12.54
C THR A 41 33.28 13.51 -12.16
N PRO A 42 32.97 12.54 -13.05
CA PRO A 42 33.06 11.14 -12.70
C PRO A 42 34.47 10.90 -12.18
N GLY A 43 34.54 10.48 -10.91
CA GLY A 43 35.81 10.24 -10.25
C GLY A 43 36.64 9.28 -11.10
N PRO A 44 37.97 9.39 -11.08
CA PRO A 44 38.84 8.49 -11.83
C PRO A 44 38.44 7.04 -11.53
N ASP A 45 38.32 6.22 -12.58
CA ASP A 45 37.95 4.81 -12.44
C ASP A 45 38.95 4.15 -11.49
N LEU A 46 38.45 3.67 -10.35
CA LEU A 46 39.31 3.00 -9.38
C LEU A 46 39.89 1.76 -10.06
N PRO A 47 41.21 1.50 -9.90
CA PRO A 47 41.82 0.33 -10.48
C PRO A 47 41.06 -0.91 -10.00
N ARG A 48 40.47 -1.64 -10.94
CA ARG A 48 39.76 -2.88 -10.68
C ARG A 48 40.78 -3.90 -10.23
N LEU A 49 40.85 -4.09 -8.92
CA LEU A 49 41.69 -5.09 -8.32
C LEU A 49 41.05 -6.45 -8.58
N GLU A 50 41.61 -7.19 -9.53
CA GLU A 50 41.17 -8.53 -9.97
C GLU A 50 40.89 -9.49 -8.81
N PHE A 51 41.63 -9.36 -7.69
CA PHE A 51 41.40 -10.18 -6.50
C PHE A 51 40.12 -9.80 -5.74
N LEU A 52 39.81 -8.50 -5.64
CA LEU A 52 38.60 -8.01 -4.96
C LEU A 52 37.36 -8.38 -5.75
N GLU A 53 37.42 -8.29 -7.08
CA GLU A 53 36.31 -8.70 -7.95
C GLU A 53 36.07 -10.21 -7.84
N LYS A 54 37.12 -11.03 -7.88
CA LYS A 54 37.01 -12.50 -7.68
C LYS A 54 36.47 -12.84 -6.30
N TRP A 55 36.98 -12.22 -5.23
CA TRP A 55 36.53 -12.44 -3.86
C TRP A 55 35.07 -12.00 -3.64
N ASN A 56 34.66 -10.84 -4.16
CA ASN A 56 33.27 -10.40 -4.12
C ASN A 56 32.37 -11.35 -4.90
N ALA A 57 32.79 -11.79 -6.10
CA ALA A 57 32.02 -12.73 -6.91
C ALA A 57 31.86 -14.09 -6.23
N GLU A 58 32.91 -14.60 -5.58
CA GLU A 58 32.87 -15.84 -4.79
C GLU A 58 31.94 -15.70 -3.58
N ASN A 59 32.00 -14.60 -2.85
CA ASN A 59 31.09 -14.35 -1.74
C ASN A 59 29.63 -14.26 -2.19
N GLN A 60 29.35 -13.53 -3.28
CA GLN A 60 28.00 -13.46 -3.86
C GLN A 60 27.48 -14.84 -4.27
N LYS A 61 28.33 -15.67 -4.87
CA LYS A 61 27.98 -17.06 -5.18
C LYS A 61 27.65 -17.86 -3.92
N LYS A 62 28.42 -17.69 -2.84
CA LYS A 62 28.14 -18.35 -1.56
C LYS A 62 26.80 -17.93 -0.98
N TYR A 63 26.48 -16.63 -0.93
CA TYR A 63 25.18 -16.17 -0.48
C TYR A 63 24.04 -16.74 -1.33
N ALA A 64 24.18 -16.73 -2.66
CA ALA A 64 23.20 -17.32 -3.56
C ALA A 64 23.03 -18.84 -3.35
N GLU A 65 24.12 -19.58 -3.12
CA GLU A 65 24.08 -21.01 -2.78
C GLU A 65 23.32 -21.25 -1.48
N PHE A 66 23.57 -20.46 -0.43
CA PHE A 66 22.87 -20.58 0.85
C PHE A 66 21.39 -20.22 0.75
N ASP A 67 21.06 -19.15 0.02
CA ASP A 67 19.67 -18.79 -0.26
C ASP A 67 18.95 -19.89 -1.03
N ASN A 68 19.59 -20.51 -2.01
CA ASN A 68 19.01 -21.62 -2.75
C ASN A 68 18.82 -22.85 -1.86
N ARG A 69 19.78 -23.17 -0.98
CA ARG A 69 19.62 -24.26 -0.01
C ARG A 69 18.47 -23.99 0.95
N PHE A 70 18.33 -22.76 1.42
CA PHE A 70 17.23 -22.35 2.30
C PHE A 70 15.88 -22.42 1.59
N LYS A 71 15.79 -21.88 0.35
CA LYS A 71 14.58 -21.93 -0.48
C LYS A 71 14.13 -23.35 -0.79
N ASN A 72 15.09 -24.26 -0.96
CA ASN A 72 14.83 -25.67 -1.24
C ASN A 72 14.66 -26.53 0.01
N SER A 73 14.89 -25.98 1.21
CA SER A 73 14.75 -26.71 2.46
C SER A 73 13.31 -27.21 2.64
N GLN A 74 13.17 -28.42 3.19
CA GLN A 74 11.85 -29.01 3.45
C GLN A 74 11.03 -28.13 4.40
N VAL A 75 11.69 -27.59 5.43
CA VAL A 75 11.06 -26.75 6.46
C VAL A 75 10.40 -25.52 5.85
N LEU A 76 11.07 -24.82 4.93
CA LEU A 76 10.49 -23.63 4.30
C LEU A 76 9.29 -23.99 3.43
N LYS A 77 9.39 -25.07 2.65
CA LYS A 77 8.28 -25.53 1.79
C LYS A 77 7.05 -25.88 2.63
N ASP A 78 7.24 -26.63 3.72
CA ASP A 78 6.16 -27.00 4.63
C ASP A 78 5.51 -25.77 5.28
N LEU A 79 6.31 -24.79 5.70
CA LEU A 79 5.81 -23.55 6.30
C LEU A 79 5.04 -22.69 5.30
N LEU A 80 5.50 -22.61 4.05
CA LEU A 80 4.80 -21.89 2.99
C LEU A 80 3.46 -22.55 2.66
N GLU A 81 3.42 -23.88 2.59
CA GLU A 81 2.17 -24.62 2.38
C GLU A 81 1.20 -24.43 3.55
N LYS A 82 1.70 -24.51 4.79
CA LYS A 82 0.88 -24.25 5.99
C LYS A 82 0.36 -22.83 6.02
N SER A 83 1.18 -21.84 5.66
CA SER A 83 0.78 -20.43 5.60
C SER A 83 -0.35 -20.21 4.59
N LYS A 84 -0.24 -20.77 3.38
CA LYS A 84 -1.29 -20.71 2.35
C LYS A 84 -2.59 -21.35 2.83
N LYS A 85 -2.51 -22.58 3.36
CA LYS A 85 -3.67 -23.30 3.90
C LYS A 85 -4.32 -22.55 5.06
N ASN A 86 -3.54 -21.92 5.94
CA ASN A 86 -4.05 -21.14 7.06
C ASN A 86 -4.73 -19.85 6.60
N LYS A 87 -4.20 -19.19 5.57
CA LYS A 87 -4.83 -18.01 4.96
C LYS A 87 -6.23 -18.35 4.44
N GLU A 88 -6.35 -19.37 3.60
CA GLU A 88 -7.64 -19.80 3.04
C GLU A 88 -8.64 -20.26 4.12
N LYS A 89 -8.14 -20.97 5.15
CA LYS A 89 -8.98 -21.37 6.28
C LYS A 89 -9.48 -20.16 7.06
N ASN A 90 -8.62 -19.19 7.32
CA ASN A 90 -8.99 -17.98 8.05
C ASN A 90 -9.99 -17.13 7.26
N GLU A 91 -9.79 -16.97 5.95
CA GLU A 91 -10.74 -16.28 5.07
C GLU A 91 -12.13 -16.94 5.12
N ARG A 92 -12.19 -18.27 5.00
CA ARG A 92 -13.46 -19.03 5.12
C ARG A 92 -14.10 -18.88 6.49
N LEU A 93 -13.33 -19.07 7.57
CA LEU A 93 -13.85 -18.92 8.94
C LEU A 93 -14.40 -17.52 9.21
N ILE A 94 -13.77 -16.49 8.66
CA ILE A 94 -14.24 -15.12 8.77
C ILE A 94 -15.55 -14.94 7.98
N GLN A 95 -15.61 -15.43 6.74
CA GLN A 95 -16.83 -15.40 5.93
C GLN A 95 -17.98 -16.14 6.60
N ASP A 96 -17.74 -17.33 7.14
CA ASP A 96 -18.75 -18.14 7.82
C ASP A 96 -19.30 -17.41 9.07
N LYS A 97 -18.43 -16.73 9.83
CA LYS A 97 -18.85 -15.89 10.98
C LYS A 97 -19.71 -14.70 10.55
N TYR A 98 -19.36 -14.02 9.47
CA TYR A 98 -20.17 -12.93 8.93
C TYR A 98 -21.51 -13.44 8.38
N CYS A 99 -21.50 -14.59 7.71
CA CYS A 99 -22.68 -15.23 7.16
C CYS A 99 -23.65 -15.66 8.27
N LEU A 100 -23.13 -16.27 9.36
CA LEU A 100 -23.92 -16.60 10.54
C LEU A 100 -24.61 -15.36 11.13
N ARG A 101 -23.84 -14.29 11.36
CA ARG A 101 -24.40 -13.04 11.90
C ARG A 101 -25.40 -12.41 10.93
N GLY A 102 -25.14 -12.44 9.63
CA GLY A 102 -26.07 -11.97 8.60
C GLY A 102 -27.37 -12.75 8.57
N ALA A 103 -27.30 -14.08 8.69
CA ALA A 103 -28.48 -14.95 8.75
C ALA A 103 -29.32 -14.74 10.01
N GLU A 104 -28.68 -14.48 11.16
CA GLU A 104 -29.35 -14.16 12.42
C GLU A 104 -30.10 -12.82 12.34
N TRP A 105 -29.47 -11.80 11.77
CA TRP A 105 -30.00 -10.43 11.71
C TRP A 105 -30.85 -10.16 10.46
N GLY A 106 -30.83 -11.07 9.48
CA GLY A 106 -31.56 -10.93 8.22
C GLY A 106 -30.97 -9.90 7.27
N VAL A 107 -29.66 -9.61 7.33
CA VAL A 107 -29.03 -8.54 6.53
C VAL A 107 -27.83 -9.07 5.74
N GLY A 108 -27.72 -8.66 4.47
CA GLY A 108 -26.57 -8.92 3.59
C GLY A 108 -26.75 -10.13 2.67
N ASP A 109 -25.65 -10.54 2.00
CA ASP A 109 -25.68 -11.61 0.98
C ASP A 109 -26.05 -13.00 1.54
N CYS A 110 -26.00 -13.18 2.86
CA CYS A 110 -26.43 -14.37 3.59
C CYS A 110 -27.77 -14.18 4.33
N SER A 111 -28.58 -13.19 3.97
CA SER A 111 -29.87 -12.97 4.62
C SER A 111 -30.80 -14.17 4.42
N THR A 112 -31.49 -14.56 5.49
CA THR A 112 -32.58 -15.55 5.45
C THR A 112 -33.95 -14.88 5.25
N GLU A 113 -33.95 -13.63 4.80
CA GLU A 113 -35.18 -12.86 4.54
C GLU A 113 -35.94 -13.48 3.35
N GLY A 114 -37.20 -13.86 3.57
CA GLY A 114 -38.03 -14.56 2.59
C GLY A 114 -38.00 -16.09 2.67
N MET A 115 -37.19 -16.69 3.54
CA MET A 115 -37.29 -18.11 3.90
C MET A 115 -38.42 -18.33 4.91
N SER A 116 -39.01 -19.54 4.95
CA SER A 116 -39.90 -19.90 6.05
C SER A 116 -39.13 -19.97 7.37
N GLU A 117 -39.81 -19.79 8.51
CA GLU A 117 -39.15 -19.79 9.83
C GLU A 117 -38.37 -21.09 10.09
N GLN A 118 -38.91 -22.23 9.64
CA GLN A 118 -38.28 -23.54 9.76
C GLN A 118 -37.00 -23.62 8.93
N GLU A 119 -37.03 -23.22 7.66
CA GLU A 119 -35.86 -23.25 6.79
C GLU A 119 -34.76 -22.29 7.27
N ARG A 120 -35.14 -21.15 7.86
CA ARG A 120 -34.21 -20.20 8.47
C ARG A 120 -33.50 -20.80 9.68
N GLU A 121 -34.22 -21.46 10.57
CA GLU A 121 -33.64 -22.10 11.75
C GLU A 121 -32.72 -23.26 11.38
N ASP A 122 -33.13 -24.08 10.40
CA ASP A 122 -32.31 -25.18 9.87
C ASP A 122 -31.00 -24.65 9.28
N PHE A 123 -31.06 -23.60 8.45
CA PHE A 123 -29.90 -22.96 7.85
C PHE A 123 -28.94 -22.37 8.90
N ILE A 124 -29.48 -21.66 9.92
CA ILE A 124 -28.68 -21.12 11.02
C ILE A 124 -28.02 -22.26 11.81
N SER A 125 -28.72 -23.38 12.03
CA SER A 125 -28.17 -24.53 12.74
C SER A 125 -26.98 -25.17 12.01
N GLU A 126 -27.04 -25.25 10.67
CA GLU A 126 -25.93 -25.73 9.85
C GLU A 126 -24.73 -24.78 9.90
N LEU A 127 -24.97 -23.47 9.89
CA LEU A 127 -23.91 -22.46 10.01
C LEU A 127 -23.24 -22.47 11.40
N LYS A 128 -24.01 -22.69 12.47
CA LYS A 128 -23.46 -22.83 13.84
C LYS A 128 -22.56 -24.05 13.96
N LYS A 129 -22.95 -25.18 13.37
CA LYS A 129 -22.12 -26.40 13.29
C LYS A 129 -20.83 -26.16 12.51
N LYS A 130 -20.88 -25.41 11.40
CA LYS A 130 -19.69 -25.06 10.59
C LYS A 130 -18.74 -24.10 11.30
N THR A 131 -19.27 -23.12 12.03
CA THR A 131 -18.49 -22.10 12.73
C THR A 131 -18.00 -22.55 14.11
N GLY A 132 -18.47 -23.69 14.61
CA GLY A 132 -18.14 -24.22 15.94
C GLY A 132 -18.77 -23.42 17.07
N ALA A 133 -19.90 -22.78 16.81
CA ALA A 133 -20.68 -21.97 17.76
C ALA A 133 -21.83 -22.76 18.41
N GLU A 134 -21.65 -24.08 18.58
CA GLU A 134 -22.58 -24.94 19.37
C GLU A 134 -22.67 -24.50 20.83
#